data_AF-A0A1F2TKK2-F1
#
_entry.id   AF-A0A1F2TKK2-F1
#
_cell.length_a   1.000
_cell.length_b   1.000
_cell.length_c   1.000
_cell.angle_alpha   90.00
_cell.angle_beta   90.00
_cell.angle_gamma   90.00
#
_symmetry.space_group_name_H-M   'P 1'
#
loop_
_entity.id
_entity.type
_entity.pdbx_description
1 polymer ?
#
loop_
_entity_poly.entity_id
_entity_poly.type
_entity_poly.pdbx_seq_one_letter_code
_entity_poly.pdbx_strand_id
1 'polypeptide(L)'
;MGITMDCKDVEHLIARDADAAGLTADERARLDAHLTSCAGCRAALDDQRHVARLLHARVDTPVRPGFAQRVAARLDRQDEPAESILDLANWRAWTAGLAPVAAALVVLAWLGVGAARTPSTTTPAPQVTFEDVTAPSNTPAAVFLQPSASGDALLEGVLTGTLPSAGDPNNVR
;
A
#
# COMPACT_ATOMS: atom_id res chain seq x y z
N MET A 1 -32.68 -1.52 -12.66
CA MET A 1 -32.24 -0.88 -13.93
C MET A 1 -31.33 0.28 -13.52
N GLY A 2 -30.02 0.15 -13.76
CA GLY A 2 -29.01 1.14 -13.37
C GLY A 2 -27.89 0.56 -12.49
N ILE A 3 -26.93 -0.16 -13.08
CA ILE A 3 -25.59 -0.31 -12.48
C ILE A 3 -24.82 0.94 -12.90
N THR A 4 -25.22 2.07 -12.31
CA THR A 4 -24.53 3.35 -12.44
C THR A 4 -23.55 3.45 -11.28
N MET A 5 -22.31 3.85 -11.56
CA MET A 5 -21.20 4.09 -10.63
C MET A 5 -21.61 4.16 -9.15
N ASP A 6 -21.07 3.24 -8.34
CA ASP A 6 -21.40 3.15 -6.91
C ASP A 6 -20.90 4.39 -6.15
N CYS A 7 -21.53 4.69 -5.01
CA CYS A 7 -21.10 5.78 -4.13
C CYS A 7 -19.64 5.63 -3.73
N LYS A 8 -19.17 4.39 -3.50
CA LYS A 8 -17.77 4.13 -3.14
C LYS A 8 -16.77 4.52 -4.24
N ASP A 9 -17.11 4.25 -5.50
CA ASP A 9 -16.27 4.66 -6.64
C ASP A 9 -16.19 6.19 -6.74
N VAL A 10 -17.30 6.87 -6.42
CA VAL A 10 -17.39 8.33 -6.41
C VAL A 10 -16.61 8.94 -5.26
N GLU A 11 -16.63 8.34 -4.06
CA GLU A 11 -15.80 8.76 -2.93
C GLU A 11 -14.31 8.76 -3.30
N HIS A 12 -13.85 7.75 -4.04
CA HIS A 12 -12.48 7.73 -4.55
C HIS A 12 -12.18 8.88 -5.52
N LEU A 13 -13.14 9.26 -6.37
CA LEU A 13 -12.99 10.43 -7.25
C LEU A 13 -13.01 11.75 -6.48
N ILE A 14 -13.84 11.87 -5.43
CA ILE A 14 -13.90 13.05 -4.56
C ILE A 14 -12.55 13.26 -3.85
N ALA A 15 -11.95 12.19 -3.32
CA ALA A 15 -10.63 12.27 -2.70
C ALA A 15 -9.56 12.71 -3.71
N ARG A 16 -9.55 12.12 -4.91
CA ARG A 16 -8.60 12.49 -5.98
C ARG A 16 -8.79 13.89 -6.55
N ASP A 17 -9.98 14.46 -6.51
CA ASP A 17 -10.22 15.86 -6.93
C ASP A 17 -9.47 16.85 -6.02
N ALA A 18 -9.23 16.49 -4.75
CA ALA A 18 -8.46 17.30 -3.81
C ALA A 18 -6.94 17.14 -3.95
N ASP A 19 -6.47 16.09 -4.61
CA ASP A 19 -5.05 15.83 -4.81
C ASP A 19 -4.46 16.69 -5.93
N ALA A 20 -3.14 16.90 -5.89
CA ALA A 20 -2.43 17.69 -6.90
C ALA A 20 -2.53 17.12 -8.34
N ALA A 21 -2.75 15.81 -8.49
CA ALA A 21 -2.93 15.17 -9.79
C ALA A 21 -4.30 15.49 -10.43
N GLY A 22 -5.32 15.76 -9.60
CA GLY A 22 -6.68 16.03 -10.02
C GLY A 22 -7.38 14.89 -10.78
N LEU A 23 -8.53 15.22 -11.37
CA LEU A 23 -9.34 14.34 -12.20
C LEU A 23 -9.14 14.59 -13.69
N THR A 24 -9.11 13.52 -14.46
CA THR A 24 -9.23 13.57 -15.93
C THR A 24 -10.62 14.06 -16.35
N ALA A 25 -10.78 14.48 -17.61
CA ALA A 25 -12.06 14.95 -18.13
C ALA A 25 -13.16 13.88 -18.02
N ASP A 26 -12.84 12.62 -18.32
CA ASP A 26 -13.78 11.50 -18.24
C ASP A 26 -14.20 11.20 -16.80
N GLU A 27 -13.26 11.24 -15.86
CA GLU A 27 -13.56 11.04 -14.44
C GLU A 27 -14.43 12.17 -13.89
N ARG A 28 -14.15 13.42 -14.29
CA ARG A 28 -14.95 14.57 -13.87
C ARG A 28 -16.38 14.49 -14.41
N ALA A 29 -16.57 14.09 -15.66
CA ALA A 29 -17.91 13.88 -16.22
C ALA A 29 -18.69 12.76 -15.49
N ARG A 30 -18.00 11.67 -15.08
CA ARG A 30 -18.62 10.58 -14.29
C ARG A 30 -19.00 11.04 -12.89
N LEU A 31 -18.13 11.79 -12.22
CA LEU A 31 -18.39 12.40 -10.93
C LEU A 31 -19.63 13.32 -11.02
N ASP A 32 -19.63 14.27 -11.96
CA ASP A 32 -20.74 15.22 -12.15
C ASP A 32 -22.07 14.50 -12.40
N ALA A 33 -22.06 13.45 -13.23
CA ALA A 33 -23.25 12.65 -13.49
C ALA A 33 -23.84 12.03 -12.22
N HIS A 34 -23.01 11.47 -11.34
CA HIS A 34 -23.48 10.89 -10.08
C HIS A 34 -23.95 11.95 -9.07
N LEU A 35 -23.30 13.11 -9.04
CA LEU A 35 -23.68 14.21 -8.14
C LEU A 35 -25.08 14.76 -8.45
N THR A 36 -25.58 14.62 -9.68
CA THR A 36 -26.96 15.02 -10.03
C THR A 36 -28.02 14.22 -9.28
N SER A 37 -27.74 12.96 -8.92
CA SER A 37 -28.72 12.05 -8.32
C SER A 37 -28.47 11.76 -6.84
N CYS A 38 -27.23 11.90 -6.35
CA CYS A 38 -26.85 11.56 -4.98
C CYS A 38 -26.60 12.81 -4.12
N ALA A 39 -27.42 13.02 -3.08
CA ALA A 39 -27.24 14.10 -2.12
C ALA A 39 -26.06 13.86 -1.15
N GLY A 40 -25.80 12.60 -0.77
CA GLY A 40 -24.70 12.25 0.14
C GLY A 40 -23.32 12.55 -0.46
N CYS A 41 -23.10 12.16 -1.73
CA CYS A 41 -21.86 12.46 -2.43
C CYS A 41 -21.65 13.97 -2.66
N ARG A 42 -22.74 14.76 -2.82
CA ARG A 42 -22.65 16.22 -2.89
C ARG A 42 -22.16 16.82 -1.58
N ALA A 43 -22.72 16.38 -0.44
CA ALA A 43 -22.27 16.83 0.87
C ALA A 43 -20.79 16.46 1.12
N ALA A 44 -20.40 15.22 0.80
CA ALA A 44 -19.02 14.77 0.95
C ALA A 44 -18.02 15.61 0.10
N LEU A 45 -18.41 15.97 -1.13
CA LEU A 45 -17.59 16.84 -1.98
C LEU A 45 -17.45 18.25 -1.41
N ASP A 46 -18.53 18.81 -0.86
CA ASP A 46 -18.50 20.13 -0.24
C ASP A 46 -17.65 20.15 1.03
N ASP A 47 -17.72 19.09 1.85
CA ASP A 47 -16.87 18.88 3.03
C ASP A 47 -15.39 18.78 2.62
N GLN A 48 -15.08 17.98 1.61
CA GLN A 48 -13.72 17.84 1.10
C GLN A 48 -13.15 19.18 0.60
N ARG A 49 -13.96 19.95 -0.14
CA ARG A 49 -13.59 21.29 -0.61
C ARG A 49 -13.43 22.28 0.54
N HIS A 50 -14.25 22.17 1.58
CA HIS A 50 -14.12 22.99 2.78
C HIS A 50 -12.78 22.74 3.48
N VAL A 51 -12.44 21.47 3.71
CA VAL A 51 -11.15 21.06 4.28
C VAL A 51 -10.00 21.55 3.41
N ALA A 52 -10.04 21.32 2.09
CA ALA A 52 -9.00 21.76 1.17
C ALA A 52 -8.75 23.28 1.24
N ARG A 53 -9.81 24.10 1.34
CA ARG A 53 -9.68 25.56 1.52
C ARG A 53 -9.04 25.92 2.87
N LEU A 54 -9.39 25.24 3.95
CA LEU A 54 -8.79 25.47 5.27
C LEU A 54 -7.29 25.15 5.28
N LEU A 55 -6.90 24.06 4.61
CA LEU A 55 -5.48 23.72 4.44
C LEU A 55 -4.74 24.73 3.57
N HIS A 56 -5.32 25.17 2.45
CA HIS A 56 -4.70 26.19 1.59
C HIS A 56 -4.64 27.58 2.21
N ALA A 57 -5.52 27.89 3.16
CA ALA A 57 -5.48 29.14 3.90
C ALA A 57 -4.31 29.21 4.91
N ARG A 58 -3.63 28.09 5.19
CA ARG A 58 -2.42 28.09 6.01
C ARG A 58 -1.29 28.76 5.22
N VAL A 59 -0.68 29.77 5.83
CA VAL A 59 0.49 30.45 5.26
C VAL A 59 1.62 29.45 5.09
N ASP A 60 2.16 29.35 3.87
CA ASP A 60 3.38 28.61 3.60
C ASP A 60 4.50 29.13 4.49
N THR A 61 4.88 28.31 5.48
CA THR A 61 5.99 28.63 6.35
C THR A 61 7.28 28.38 5.57
N PRO A 62 8.17 29.37 5.44
CA PRO A 62 9.40 29.19 4.68
C PRO A 62 10.20 28.04 5.26
N VAL A 63 10.49 27.06 4.40
CA VAL A 63 11.29 25.90 4.79
C VAL A 63 12.72 26.35 5.09
N ARG A 64 13.31 25.84 6.18
CA ARG A 64 14.69 26.17 6.55
C ARG A 64 15.66 25.82 5.40
N PRO A 65 16.62 26.69 5.06
CA PRO A 65 17.62 26.39 4.04
C PRO A 65 18.33 25.04 4.31
N GLY A 66 18.61 24.32 3.23
CA GLY A 66 19.22 22.99 3.28
C GLY A 66 18.31 21.86 3.79
N PHE A 67 17.01 22.09 4.00
CA PHE A 67 16.07 21.01 4.38
C PHE A 67 16.07 19.87 3.36
N ALA A 68 15.90 20.18 2.07
CA ALA A 68 15.89 19.17 1.01
C ALA A 68 17.20 18.36 0.99
N GLN A 69 18.35 19.02 1.16
CA GLN A 69 19.64 18.35 1.22
C GLN A 69 19.79 17.44 2.46
N ARG A 70 19.29 17.86 3.63
CA ARG A 70 19.30 17.02 4.84
C ARG A 70 18.36 15.82 4.72
N VAL A 71 17.21 16.00 4.05
CA VAL A 71 16.26 14.91 3.78
C VAL A 71 16.87 13.92 2.79
N ALA A 72 17.40 14.39 1.65
CA ALA A 72 18.08 13.55 0.67
C ALA A 72 19.22 12.76 1.31
N ALA A 73 20.13 13.42 2.03
CA ALA A 73 21.23 12.74 2.73
C ALA A 73 20.78 11.78 3.84
N ARG A 74 19.53 11.87 4.33
CA ARG A 74 18.97 10.90 5.28
C ARG A 74 18.37 9.70 4.53
N LEU A 75 17.71 9.92 3.40
CA LEU A 75 17.22 8.86 2.51
C LEU A 75 18.38 8.04 1.95
N ASP A 76 19.42 8.70 1.43
CA ASP A 76 20.63 8.03 0.91
C ASP A 76 21.30 7.15 1.98
N ARG A 77 21.29 7.59 3.24
CA ARG A 77 21.82 6.80 4.37
C ARG A 77 20.91 5.65 4.81
N GLN A 78 19.63 5.66 4.45
CA GLN A 78 18.70 4.55 4.66
C GLN A 78 18.76 3.54 3.50
N ASP A 79 19.15 4.01 2.31
CA ASP A 79 19.43 3.19 1.14
C ASP A 79 20.85 2.57 1.16
N GLU A 80 21.68 2.90 2.16
CA GLU A 80 22.91 2.15 2.43
C GLU A 80 22.54 0.68 2.65
N PRO A 81 23.19 -0.26 1.92
CA PRO A 81 22.75 -1.64 1.79
C PRO A 81 23.00 -2.42 3.08
N ALA A 82 22.15 -2.20 4.08
CA ALA A 82 21.95 -3.13 5.17
C ALA A 82 21.11 -4.29 4.62
N GLU A 83 21.74 -5.19 3.84
CA GLU A 83 21.19 -6.45 3.29
C GLU A 83 19.65 -6.51 3.34
N SER A 84 19.01 -5.62 2.59
CA SER A 84 17.58 -5.41 2.71
C SER A 84 16.87 -6.52 1.97
N ILE A 85 15.94 -7.22 2.64
CA ILE A 85 15.05 -8.23 2.01
C ILE A 85 14.36 -7.68 0.74
N LEU A 86 14.25 -6.35 0.61
CA LEU A 86 13.70 -5.67 -0.57
C LEU A 86 14.60 -5.74 -1.81
N ASP A 87 15.93 -5.86 -1.66
CA ASP A 87 16.84 -6.12 -2.80
C ASP A 87 16.67 -7.54 -3.34
N LEU A 88 16.29 -8.49 -2.47
CA LEU A 88 15.87 -9.84 -2.86
C LEU A 88 14.56 -9.82 -3.68
N ALA A 89 13.72 -8.80 -3.48
CA ALA A 89 12.47 -8.61 -4.22
C ALA A 89 12.64 -7.80 -5.52
N ASN A 90 13.86 -7.37 -5.87
CA ASN A 90 14.12 -6.64 -7.11
C ASN A 90 14.14 -7.58 -8.34
N TRP A 91 12.95 -7.99 -8.78
CA TRP A 91 12.74 -8.93 -9.89
C TRP A 91 13.43 -8.49 -11.20
N ARG A 92 13.64 -7.18 -11.40
CA ARG A 92 14.32 -6.63 -12.59
C ARG A 92 15.83 -6.85 -12.55
N ALA A 93 16.44 -6.75 -11.38
CA ALA A 93 17.87 -7.03 -11.21
C ALA A 93 18.16 -8.52 -11.44
N TRP A 94 17.28 -9.39 -10.93
CA TRP A 94 17.43 -10.84 -11.06
C TRP A 94 17.19 -11.33 -12.50
N THR A 95 16.20 -10.76 -13.21
CA THR A 95 15.96 -11.10 -14.62
C THR A 95 17.08 -10.62 -15.54
N ALA A 96 17.65 -9.42 -15.30
CA ALA A 96 18.80 -8.93 -16.05
C ALA A 96 20.08 -9.76 -15.78
N GLY A 97 20.31 -10.19 -14.54
CA GLY A 97 21.44 -11.06 -14.18
C GLY A 97 21.33 -12.48 -14.72
N LEU A 98 20.10 -13.02 -14.85
CA LEU A 98 19.85 -14.37 -15.35
C LEU A 98 19.70 -14.45 -16.88
N ALA A 99 19.53 -13.33 -17.58
CA ALA A 99 19.47 -13.28 -19.03
C ALA A 99 20.66 -13.96 -19.76
N PRO A 100 21.94 -13.73 -19.40
CA PRO A 100 23.05 -14.43 -20.04
C PRO A 100 23.09 -15.93 -19.72
N VAL A 101 22.66 -16.33 -18.51
CA VAL A 101 22.57 -17.74 -18.11
C VAL A 101 21.49 -18.46 -18.91
N ALA A 102 20.31 -17.85 -19.04
CA ALA A 102 19.23 -18.37 -19.88
C ALA A 102 19.64 -18.47 -21.35
N ALA A 103 20.33 -17.46 -21.89
CA ALA A 103 20.85 -17.49 -23.25
C ALA A 103 21.88 -18.63 -23.45
N ALA A 104 22.80 -18.82 -22.50
CA ALA A 104 23.77 -19.91 -22.55
C ALA A 104 23.09 -21.29 -22.49
N LEU A 105 22.07 -21.46 -21.65
CA LEU A 105 21.29 -22.70 -21.57
C LEU A 105 20.51 -22.98 -22.87
N VAL A 106 19.92 -21.95 -23.49
CA VAL A 106 19.26 -22.08 -24.80
C VAL A 106 20.25 -22.51 -25.87
N VAL A 107 21.44 -21.90 -25.91
CA VAL A 107 22.52 -22.26 -26.85
C VAL A 107 22.96 -23.70 -26.62
N LEU A 108 23.24 -24.11 -25.38
CA LEU A 108 23.63 -25.48 -25.04
C LEU A 108 22.54 -26.52 -25.40
N ALA A 109 21.27 -26.19 -25.17
CA ALA A 109 20.14 -27.01 -25.60
C ALA A 109 20.03 -27.10 -27.13
N TRP A 110 20.29 -26.00 -27.85
CA TRP A 110 20.30 -25.96 -29.31
C TRP A 110 21.44 -26.79 -29.92
N LEU A 111 22.61 -26.81 -29.27
CA LEU A 111 23.75 -27.63 -29.68
C LEU A 111 23.60 -29.12 -29.32
N GLY A 112 22.49 -29.53 -28.70
CA GLY A 112 22.23 -30.94 -28.35
C GLY A 112 23.14 -31.49 -27.25
N VAL A 113 23.86 -30.62 -26.53
CA VAL A 113 24.72 -31.02 -25.40
C VAL A 113 23.84 -31.18 -24.18
N GLY A 114 23.27 -32.37 -24.00
CA GLY A 114 22.57 -32.73 -22.76
C GLY A 114 21.27 -33.49 -22.90
N ALA A 115 21.16 -34.46 -23.82
CA ALA A 115 20.11 -35.46 -23.75
C ALA A 115 20.48 -36.58 -22.76
N ALA A 116 20.61 -36.25 -21.47
CA ALA A 116 20.44 -37.24 -20.43
C ALA A 116 18.96 -37.17 -20.02
N ARG A 117 18.15 -38.13 -20.50
CA ARG A 117 16.79 -38.36 -20.01
C ARG A 117 16.87 -38.59 -18.50
N THR A 118 16.60 -37.58 -17.70
CA THR A 118 16.36 -37.75 -16.27
C THR A 118 15.01 -38.45 -16.10
N PRO A 119 14.95 -39.63 -15.48
CA PRO A 119 13.68 -40.26 -15.16
C PRO A 119 12.88 -39.32 -14.25
N SER A 120 11.59 -39.16 -14.55
CA SER A 120 10.64 -38.41 -13.73
C SER A 120 10.63 -38.97 -12.31
N THR A 121 11.42 -38.37 -11.43
CA THR A 121 11.25 -38.53 -9.99
C THR A 121 10.22 -37.50 -9.59
N THR A 122 8.98 -37.97 -9.47
CA THR A 122 7.91 -37.26 -8.78
C THR A 122 8.42 -36.92 -7.39
N THR A 123 8.89 -35.69 -7.23
CA THR A 123 9.22 -35.09 -5.94
C THR A 123 7.88 -34.83 -5.26
N PRO A 124 7.59 -35.46 -4.09
CA PRO A 124 6.38 -35.14 -3.36
C PRO A 124 6.44 -33.66 -2.98
N ALA A 125 5.38 -32.93 -3.30
CA ALA A 125 5.25 -31.52 -2.99
C ALA A 125 5.49 -31.30 -1.48
N PRO A 126 6.27 -30.28 -1.08
CA PRO A 126 6.33 -29.89 0.31
C PRO A 126 4.90 -29.50 0.73
N GLN A 127 4.31 -30.30 1.62
CA GLN A 127 3.10 -29.90 2.32
C GLN A 127 3.48 -28.67 3.14
N VAL A 128 3.01 -27.50 2.72
CA VAL A 128 3.07 -26.29 3.54
C VAL A 128 2.05 -26.48 4.65
N THR A 129 2.50 -27.03 5.77
CA THR A 129 1.78 -26.93 7.03
C THR A 129 1.86 -25.48 7.48
N PHE A 130 0.75 -24.76 7.35
CA PHE A 130 0.55 -23.49 8.04
C PHE A 130 0.48 -23.80 9.52
N GLU A 131 1.62 -23.70 10.20
CA GLU A 131 1.63 -23.69 11.64
C GLU A 131 0.98 -22.37 12.07
N ASP A 132 -0.16 -22.48 12.76
CA ASP A 132 -0.90 -21.34 13.26
C ASP A 132 -0.02 -20.68 14.32
N VAL A 133 0.73 -19.65 13.90
CA VAL A 133 1.57 -18.86 14.79
C VAL A 133 0.64 -18.11 15.72
N THR A 134 0.32 -18.74 16.85
CA THR A 134 -0.19 -18.07 18.04
C THR A 134 0.95 -17.23 18.62
N ALA A 135 1.28 -16.15 17.91
CA ALA A 135 2.18 -15.14 18.42
C ALA A 135 1.56 -14.53 19.68
N PRO A 136 2.35 -14.32 20.75
CA PRO A 136 1.86 -13.60 21.91
C PRO A 136 1.39 -12.21 21.47
N SER A 137 0.14 -11.90 21.82
CA SER A 137 -0.64 -10.72 21.44
C SER A 137 -0.12 -9.39 22.02
N ASN A 138 1.16 -9.32 22.37
CA ASN A 138 1.76 -8.17 23.05
C ASN A 138 2.85 -7.44 22.24
N THR A 139 2.98 -7.69 20.94
CA THR A 139 3.76 -6.81 20.07
C THR A 139 2.90 -5.62 19.61
N PRO A 140 3.33 -4.37 19.89
CA PRO A 140 2.52 -3.19 19.59
C PRO A 140 2.25 -3.02 18.09
N ALA A 141 3.17 -3.50 17.24
CA ALA A 141 3.01 -3.44 15.78
C ALA A 141 1.88 -4.34 15.26
N ALA A 142 1.58 -5.46 15.94
CA ALA A 142 0.57 -6.41 15.47
C ALA A 142 -0.87 -5.90 15.66
N VAL A 143 -1.11 -5.03 16.65
CA VAL A 143 -2.42 -4.41 16.91
C VAL A 143 -2.86 -3.51 15.74
N PHE A 144 -1.92 -2.84 15.08
CA PHE A 144 -2.21 -1.97 13.92
C PHE A 144 -2.67 -2.71 12.67
N LEU A 145 -2.43 -4.02 12.60
CA LEU A 145 -2.79 -4.86 11.45
C LEU A 145 -4.06 -5.68 11.71
N GLN A 146 -4.68 -5.54 12.89
CA GLN A 146 -5.92 -6.25 13.17
C GLN A 146 -7.12 -5.56 12.50
N PRO A 147 -7.97 -6.31 11.78
CA PRO A 147 -9.11 -5.76 11.05
C PRO A 147 -10.20 -5.17 11.98
N SER A 148 -10.09 -5.35 13.29
CA SER A 148 -11.06 -4.88 14.30
C SER A 148 -10.63 -3.61 15.05
N ALA A 149 -9.47 -3.03 14.74
CA ALA A 149 -9.06 -1.78 15.36
C ALA A 149 -9.91 -0.62 14.81
N SER A 150 -10.78 -0.04 15.64
CA SER A 150 -11.55 1.15 15.27
C SER A 150 -10.62 2.35 15.12
N GLY A 151 -10.81 3.12 14.04
CA GLY A 151 -9.90 4.22 13.66
C GLY A 151 -9.71 5.28 14.75
N ASP A 152 -10.76 5.56 15.53
CA ASP A 152 -10.69 6.53 16.63
C ASP A 152 -9.76 6.09 17.77
N ALA A 153 -9.73 4.80 18.09
CA ALA A 153 -8.85 4.27 19.15
C ALA A 153 -7.37 4.29 18.72
N LEU A 154 -7.11 4.13 17.42
CA LEU A 154 -5.76 4.24 16.86
C LEU A 154 -5.26 5.70 16.86
N LEU A 155 -6.14 6.64 16.50
CA LEU A 155 -5.85 8.07 16.49
C LEU A 155 -5.55 8.60 17.90
N GLU A 156 -6.38 8.24 18.88
CA GLU A 156 -6.17 8.59 20.29
C GLU A 156 -4.83 8.06 20.82
N GLY A 157 -4.50 6.79 20.54
CA GLY A 157 -3.25 6.18 21.03
C GLY A 157 -1.99 6.82 20.46
N VAL A 158 -2.01 7.25 19.19
CA VAL A 158 -0.89 7.97 18.57
C VAL A 158 -0.74 9.37 19.15
N LEU A 159 -1.85 10.05 19.43
CA LEU A 159 -1.83 11.43 19.91
C LEU A 159 -1.46 11.54 21.40
N THR A 160 -1.86 10.58 22.22
CA THR A 160 -1.64 10.59 23.67
C THR A 160 -0.40 9.81 24.10
N GLY A 161 0.18 8.98 23.23
CA GLY A 161 1.31 8.11 23.55
C GLY A 161 0.97 6.99 24.53
N THR A 162 -0.32 6.81 24.85
CA THR A 162 -0.83 5.74 25.70
C THR A 162 -1.55 4.70 24.85
N LEU A 163 -1.07 3.46 24.93
CA LEU A 163 -1.70 2.32 24.25
C LEU A 163 -3.09 2.08 24.86
N PRO A 164 -4.12 1.78 24.04
CA PRO A 164 -5.41 1.35 24.56
C PRO A 164 -5.23 0.04 25.35
N SER A 165 -5.52 0.10 26.65
CA SER A 165 -5.67 -1.11 27.47
C SER A 165 -6.80 -1.93 26.86
N ALA A 166 -6.51 -3.19 26.50
CA ALA A 166 -7.50 -4.15 26.06
C ALA A 166 -8.73 -4.07 26.98
N GLY A 167 -9.87 -3.70 26.40
CA GLY A 167 -11.13 -3.64 27.10
C GLY A 167 -11.46 -5.01 27.68
N ASP A 168 -11.83 -5.02 28.96
CA ASP A 168 -12.34 -6.17 29.69
C ASP A 168 -13.54 -6.78 28.93
N PRO A 169 -13.48 -8.06 28.50
CA PRO A 169 -14.56 -8.69 27.75
C PRO A 169 -15.85 -8.94 28.56
N ASN A 170 -15.96 -8.49 29.82
CA ASN A 170 -17.12 -8.73 30.68
C ASN A 170 -18.18 -7.60 30.77
N ASN A 171 -18.11 -6.54 29.97
CA ASN A 171 -19.14 -5.51 29.98
C ASN A 171 -20.01 -5.52 28.71
N VAL A 172 -20.90 -6.50 28.62
CA VAL A 172 -22.12 -6.42 27.82
C VAL A 172 -23.30 -6.55 28.78
N ARG A 173 -23.95 -5.43 29.09
CA ARG A 173 -25.33 -5.42 29.61
C ARG A 173 -26.08 -4.19 29.12
#